data_AF-W8ZP43-F1
#
_entry.id   AF-W8ZP43-F1
#
_cell.length_a   1.000
_cell.length_b   1.000
_cell.length_c   1.000
_cell.angle_alpha   90.00
_cell.angle_beta   90.00
_cell.angle_gamma   90.00
#
_symmetry.space_group_name_H-M   'P 1'
#
loop_
_entity.id
_entity.type
_entity.pdbx_description
1 polymer ?
#
loop_
_entity_poly.entity_id
_entity_poly.type
_entity_poly.pdbx_seq_one_letter_code
_entity_poly.pdbx_strand_id
1 'polypeptide(L)'
;MTLEQAQLLMEQGTMEQRLLPAEAALAHMPRSSAAPPAMRQALQGRRIPVEWLDERPAEGSQFRLYGQDGSFAGVFEITEDGSMVKPVKVFARPDSE
;
A
#
# COMPACT_ATOMS: atom_id res chain seq x y z
N MET A 1 12.68 19.75 -6.57
CA MET A 1 11.94 20.90 -6.00
C MET A 1 12.81 21.48 -4.91
N THR A 2 12.93 22.80 -4.83
CA THR A 2 13.61 23.48 -3.72
C THR A 2 12.60 23.93 -2.65
N LEU A 3 13.08 24.38 -1.49
CA LEU A 3 12.21 24.85 -0.41
C LEU A 3 11.50 26.15 -0.80
N GLU A 4 12.15 27.06 -1.51
CA GLU A 4 11.57 28.33 -1.98
C GLU A 4 10.43 28.06 -2.97
N GLN A 5 10.59 27.06 -3.84
CA GLN A 5 9.54 26.62 -4.76
C GLN A 5 8.35 26.02 -4.01
N ALA A 6 8.61 25.22 -2.97
CA ALA A 6 7.55 24.64 -2.14
C ALA A 6 6.74 25.74 -1.41
N GLN A 7 7.42 26.75 -0.87
CA GLN A 7 6.75 27.88 -0.21
C GLN A 7 5.84 28.64 -1.17
N LEU A 8 6.31 28.94 -2.39
CA LEU A 8 5.48 29.61 -3.41
C LEU A 8 4.23 28.78 -3.75
N LEU A 9 4.38 27.47 -3.91
CA LEU A 9 3.25 26.57 -4.19
C LEU A 9 2.26 26.49 -3.04
N MET A 10 2.73 26.53 -1.79
CA MET A 10 1.86 26.60 -0.61
C MET A 10 1.09 27.92 -0.55
N GLU A 11 1.75 29.06 -0.78
CA GLU A 11 1.10 30.38 -0.82
C GLU A 11 0.05 30.48 -1.95
N GLN A 12 0.31 29.80 -3.07
CA GLN A 12 -0.62 29.72 -4.20
C GLN A 12 -1.73 28.67 -4.02
N GLY A 13 -1.67 27.84 -2.98
CA GLY A 13 -2.63 26.74 -2.77
C GLY A 13 -2.58 25.67 -3.88
N THR A 14 -1.39 25.41 -4.44
CA THR A 14 -1.18 24.46 -5.54
C THR A 14 -0.17 23.35 -5.20
N MET A 15 0.23 23.24 -3.94
CA MET A 15 1.22 22.27 -3.46
C MET A 15 0.80 20.82 -3.76
N GLU A 16 -0.49 20.53 -3.68
CA GLU A 16 -1.09 19.20 -3.89
C GLU A 16 -0.78 18.65 -5.28
N GLN A 17 -0.63 19.53 -6.28
CA GLN A 17 -0.31 19.16 -7.68
C GLN A 17 1.13 18.63 -7.82
N ARG A 18 1.97 18.85 -6.82
CA ARG A 18 3.39 18.49 -6.82
C ARG A 18 3.73 17.42 -5.78
N LEU A 19 2.77 17.01 -4.95
CA LEU A 19 2.92 15.88 -4.05
C LEU A 19 2.87 14.56 -4.83
N LEU A 20 3.74 13.63 -4.46
CA LEU A 20 3.66 12.26 -4.94
C LEU A 20 2.77 11.44 -4.01
N PRO A 21 2.04 10.44 -4.52
CA PRO A 21 1.39 9.43 -3.69
C PRO A 21 2.40 8.79 -2.73
N ALA A 22 1.98 8.48 -1.51
CA ALA A 22 2.90 7.95 -0.49
C ALA A 22 3.58 6.65 -0.94
N GLU A 23 2.87 5.80 -1.69
CA GLU A 23 3.38 4.54 -2.23
C GLU A 23 4.45 4.72 -3.31
N ALA A 24 4.63 5.93 -3.87
CA ALA A 24 5.67 6.19 -4.87
C ALA A 24 7.07 5.95 -4.31
N ALA A 25 7.29 6.23 -3.02
CA ALA A 25 8.56 5.94 -2.34
C ALA A 25 8.86 4.43 -2.24
N LEU A 26 7.82 3.59 -2.36
CA LEU A 26 7.89 2.15 -2.24
C LEU A 26 7.91 1.44 -3.61
N ALA A 27 8.07 2.19 -4.71
CA ALA A 27 8.00 1.64 -6.07
C ALA A 27 9.00 0.50 -6.37
N HIS A 28 10.11 0.45 -5.63
CA HIS A 28 11.12 -0.60 -5.71
C HIS A 28 10.64 -1.95 -5.14
N MET A 29 9.59 -1.97 -4.31
CA MET A 29 9.03 -3.19 -3.73
C MET A 29 8.10 -3.90 -4.72
N PRO A 30 8.08 -5.24 -4.71
CA PRO A 30 7.09 -6.03 -5.45
C PRO A 30 5.66 -5.57 -5.19
N ARG A 31 4.80 -5.74 -6.17
CA ARG A 31 3.37 -5.40 -6.10
C ARG A 31 2.56 -6.68 -6.18
N SER A 32 1.52 -6.78 -5.35
CA SER A 32 0.45 -7.76 -5.51
C SER A 32 -0.89 -7.09 -5.23
N SER A 33 -1.97 -7.72 -5.68
CA SER A 33 -3.34 -7.24 -5.49
C SER A 33 -4.19 -8.36 -4.86
N ALA A 34 -5.25 -7.98 -4.14
CA ALA A 34 -6.15 -8.93 -3.51
C ALA A 34 -7.63 -8.59 -3.73
N ALA A 35 -8.46 -9.62 -3.70
CA ALA A 35 -9.92 -9.49 -3.86
C ALA A 35 -10.56 -8.70 -2.70
N PRO A 36 -11.76 -8.10 -2.91
CA PRO A 36 -12.39 -7.23 -1.90
C PRO A 36 -12.56 -7.84 -0.48
N PRO A 37 -12.90 -9.13 -0.30
CA PRO A 37 -12.97 -9.72 1.04
C PRO A 37 -11.62 -9.72 1.77
N ALA A 38 -10.54 -9.99 1.04
CA ALA A 38 -9.18 -9.97 1.55
C ALA A 38 -8.74 -8.53 1.87
N MET A 39 -9.04 -7.59 0.97
CA MET A 39 -8.71 -6.18 1.13
C MET A 39 -9.31 -5.60 2.42
N ARG A 40 -10.59 -5.89 2.72
CA ARG A 40 -11.22 -5.46 3.98
C ARG A 40 -10.49 -5.97 5.22
N GLN A 41 -10.02 -7.21 5.19
CA GLN A 41 -9.25 -7.78 6.31
C GLN A 41 -7.86 -7.14 6.42
N ALA A 42 -7.18 -6.97 5.29
CA ALA A 42 -5.86 -6.35 5.23
C ALA A 42 -5.86 -4.91 5.78
N LEU A 43 -6.88 -4.11 5.41
CA LEU A 43 -7.06 -2.74 5.91
C LEU A 43 -7.32 -2.67 7.43
N GLN A 44 -7.86 -3.74 8.01
CA GLN A 44 -8.03 -3.87 9.46
C GLN A 44 -6.79 -4.43 10.16
N GLY A 45 -5.67 -4.59 9.45
CA GLY A 45 -4.45 -5.17 10.00
C GLY A 45 -4.57 -6.67 10.32
N ARG A 46 -5.51 -7.38 9.68
CA ARG A 46 -5.65 -8.82 9.83
C ARG A 46 -4.78 -9.56 8.81
N ARG A 47 -4.42 -10.80 9.16
CA ARG A 47 -3.77 -11.72 8.22
C ARG A 47 -4.78 -12.17 7.17
N ILE A 48 -4.32 -12.38 5.95
CA ILE A 48 -5.12 -12.94 4.86
C ILE A 48 -4.44 -14.19 4.28
N PRO A 49 -5.18 -15.16 3.77
CA PRO A 49 -4.58 -16.32 3.09
C PRO A 49 -3.80 -15.91 1.83
N VAL A 50 -2.70 -16.60 1.56
CA VAL A 50 -1.83 -16.29 0.39
C VAL A 50 -2.55 -16.52 -0.93
N GLU A 51 -3.49 -17.48 -0.97
CA GLU A 51 -4.31 -17.80 -2.13
C GLU A 51 -5.33 -16.71 -2.49
N TRP A 52 -5.48 -15.68 -1.65
CA TRP A 52 -6.31 -14.52 -1.95
C TRP A 52 -5.55 -13.39 -2.66
N LEU A 53 -4.26 -13.59 -2.94
CA LEU A 53 -3.46 -12.71 -3.80
C LEU A 53 -3.64 -13.12 -5.26
N ASP A 54 -3.74 -12.13 -6.15
CA ASP A 54 -3.79 -12.36 -7.60
C ASP A 54 -2.44 -12.95 -8.11
N GLU A 55 -1.33 -12.43 -7.59
CA GLU A 55 0.02 -12.92 -7.88
C GLU A 55 0.78 -13.12 -6.57
N ARG A 56 1.40 -14.29 -6.39
CA ARG A 56 2.19 -14.59 -5.19
C ARG A 56 3.59 -13.95 -5.31
N PRO A 57 3.97 -13.03 -4.41
CA PRO A 57 5.31 -12.48 -4.34
C PRO A 57 6.34 -13.56 -3.99
N ALA A 58 7.62 -13.29 -4.26
CA ALA A 58 8.70 -14.18 -3.87
C ALA A 58 8.71 -14.40 -2.33
N GLU A 59 8.98 -15.63 -1.91
CA GLU A 59 9.04 -15.98 -0.49
C GLU A 59 10.10 -15.16 0.26
N GLY A 60 9.78 -14.75 1.49
CA GLY A 60 10.65 -13.91 2.32
C GLY A 60 10.74 -12.44 1.92
N SER A 61 10.04 -12.00 0.87
CA SER A 61 10.02 -10.59 0.44
C SER A 61 8.82 -9.82 0.99
N GLN A 62 9.08 -8.58 1.42
CA GLN A 62 8.02 -7.61 1.68
C GLN A 62 7.50 -7.08 0.35
N PHE A 63 6.21 -6.80 0.28
CA PHE A 63 5.55 -6.34 -0.93
C PHE A 63 4.45 -5.33 -0.63
N ARG A 64 4.11 -4.53 -1.65
CA ARG A 64 3.00 -3.60 -1.62
C ARG A 64 1.71 -4.34 -1.97
N LEU A 65 0.70 -4.22 -1.13
CA LEU A 65 -0.63 -4.78 -1.37
C LEU A 65 -1.59 -3.70 -1.85
N TYR A 66 -2.32 -4.03 -2.91
CA TYR A 66 -3.38 -3.20 -3.48
C TYR A 66 -4.72 -3.94 -3.52
N GLY A 67 -5.81 -3.19 -3.56
CA GLY A 67 -7.10 -3.70 -4.01
C GLY A 67 -7.10 -3.86 -5.53
N GLN A 68 -8.01 -4.70 -6.04
CA GLN A 68 -8.24 -4.82 -7.49
C GLN A 68 -8.72 -3.50 -8.13
N ASP A 69 -9.26 -2.57 -7.33
CA ASP A 69 -9.61 -1.20 -7.74
C ASP A 69 -8.40 -0.24 -7.80
N GLY A 70 -7.19 -0.74 -7.49
CA GLY A 70 -5.96 0.05 -7.46
C GLY A 70 -5.70 0.80 -6.16
N SER A 71 -6.58 0.69 -5.15
CA SER A 71 -6.36 1.32 -3.84
C SER A 71 -5.17 0.71 -3.10
N PHE A 72 -4.32 1.55 -2.50
CA PHE A 72 -3.12 1.08 -1.79
C PHE A 72 -3.44 0.73 -0.33
N ALA A 73 -3.25 -0.52 0.08
CA ALA A 73 -3.45 -0.93 1.47
C ALA A 73 -2.21 -0.63 2.33
N GLY A 74 -1.03 -1.02 1.85
CA GLY A 74 0.21 -0.91 2.59
C GLY A 74 1.27 -1.95 2.24
N VAL A 75 2.15 -2.22 3.19
CA VAL A 75 3.27 -3.18 3.08
C VAL A 75 2.97 -4.44 3.88
N PHE A 76 3.16 -5.58 3.24
CA PHE A 76 2.84 -6.91 3.74
C PHE A 76 3.98 -7.89 3.47
N GLU A 77 3.93 -9.03 4.15
CA GLU A 77 4.93 -10.09 4.10
C GLU A 77 4.23 -11.45 4.13
N ILE A 78 4.74 -12.42 3.38
CA ILE A 78 4.30 -13.83 3.48
C ILE A 78 4.88 -14.44 4.77
N THR A 79 4.07 -15.16 5.55
CA THR A 79 4.52 -15.87 6.75
C THR A 79 5.58 -16.92 6.44
N GLU A 80 6.36 -17.31 7.45
CA GLU A 80 7.45 -18.28 7.30
C GLU A 80 6.97 -19.65 6.79
N ASP A 81 5.74 -20.04 7.12
CA ASP A 81 5.09 -21.26 6.63
C ASP A 81 4.50 -21.13 5.21
N GLY A 82 4.61 -19.96 4.60
CA GLY A 82 4.15 -19.68 3.24
C GLY A 82 2.64 -19.55 3.07
N SER A 83 1.84 -19.74 4.13
CA SER A 83 0.38 -19.93 4.04
C SER A 83 -0.42 -18.64 4.13
N MET A 84 0.09 -17.64 4.84
CA MET A 84 -0.62 -16.40 5.14
C MET A 84 0.21 -15.19 4.74
N VAL A 85 -0.47 -14.07 4.61
CA VAL A 85 0.10 -12.74 4.44
C VAL A 85 -0.20 -11.96 5.71
N LYS A 86 0.83 -11.38 6.32
CA LYS A 86 0.72 -10.53 7.52
C LYS A 86 1.02 -9.06 7.18
N PRO A 87 0.33 -8.11 7.82
CA PRO A 87 0.67 -6.70 7.67
C PRO A 87 2.01 -6.39 8.35
N VAL A 88 2.86 -5.65 7.64
CA VAL A 88 4.03 -4.98 8.22
C VAL A 88 3.65 -3.53 8.56
N LYS A 89 2.96 -2.86 7.63
CA LYS A 89 2.46 -1.50 7.80
C LYS A 89 1.22 -1.26 6.94
N VAL A 90 0.12 -0.88 7.57
CA VAL A 90 -1.09 -0.43 6.87
C VAL A 90 -1.06 1.10 6.75
N PHE A 91 -1.34 1.62 5.56
CA PHE A 91 -1.32 3.06 5.25
C PHE A 91 -2.72 3.62 5.01
N ALA A 92 -3.58 2.86 4.34
CA ALA A 92 -4.97 3.25 4.16
C ALA A 92 -5.72 3.15 5.49
N ARG A 93 -6.48 4.19 5.82
CA ARG A 93 -7.53 4.08 6.83
C ARG A 93 -8.75 3.48 6.13
N PRO A 94 -9.50 2.55 6.75
CA PRO A 94 -10.84 2.27 6.26
C PRO A 94 -11.57 3.61 6.18
N ASP A 95 -12.21 3.90 5.05
CA ASP A 95 -12.94 5.15 4.85
C ASP A 95 -13.74 5.44 6.11
N SER A 96 -13.42 6.56 6.76
CA SER A 96 -14.24 7.06 7.85
C SER A 96 -15.47 7.65 7.17
N GLU A 97 -16.60 6.92 7.26
CA GLU A 97 -17.94 7.47 6.97
C GLU A 97 -18.19 8.76 7.76
#